data_AF-N2BFU0-F1
#
_entry.id   AF-N2BFU0-F1
#
_cell.length_a   1.000
_cell.length_b   1.000
_cell.length_c   1.000
_cell.angle_alpha   90.00
_cell.angle_beta   90.00
_cell.angle_gamma   90.00
#
_symmetry.space_group_name_H-M   'P 1'
#
loop_
_entity.id
_entity.type
_entity.pdbx_description
1 polymer ?
#
loop_
_entity_poly.entity_id
_entity_poly.type
_entity_poly.pdbx_seq_one_letter_code
_entity_poly.pdbx_strand_id
1 'polypeptide(L)'
;MTIIEIILLVVGMILILASFWVTEKLSPEELRHISELSKEEMGVMLEHELEKSKQRVVDIVEHTIDDSKDRTERALEKQTNEKIMAINEYSDTVIEKINKTHNEIMFLYSMLNDKHTELTDFTSGLTQQLQDLKSQEEEMTNYYLSQIKTQIPPAPKPAEQLPVTTPAVKPSFQEIRSDAAVLETAAQAEQPEETEDRTAAETNAEEVNVKDEILRLYEEGRDSVAIAKKLGLGVGEVRLILGLYKGD
;
A
#
# COMPACT_ATOMS: atom_id res chain seq x y z
N MET A 1 55.93 46.27 -79.56
CA MET A 1 56.47 46.53 -78.22
C MET A 1 56.65 48.02 -78.08
N THR A 2 55.76 48.67 -77.34
CA THR A 2 55.84 50.12 -77.11
C THR A 2 56.93 50.39 -76.06
N ILE A 3 57.63 51.52 -76.15
CA ILE A 3 58.74 51.87 -75.23
C ILE A 3 58.27 51.90 -73.77
N ILE A 4 56.99 52.22 -73.54
CA ILE A 4 56.35 52.24 -72.22
C ILE A 4 56.33 50.84 -71.59
N GLU A 5 56.05 49.79 -72.35
CA GLU A 5 56.05 48.40 -71.85
C GLU A 5 57.44 47.98 -71.36
N ILE A 6 58.50 48.40 -72.05
CA ILE A 6 59.89 48.07 -71.67
C ILE A 6 60.27 48.77 -70.35
N ILE A 7 59.91 50.04 -70.18
CA ILE A 7 60.17 50.78 -68.93
C ILE A 7 59.43 50.12 -67.75
N LEU A 8 58.17 49.74 -67.96
CA LEU A 8 57.35 49.11 -66.92
C LEU A 8 57.90 47.73 -66.52
N LEU A 9 58.44 46.97 -67.48
CA LEU A 9 59.09 45.68 -67.21
C LEU A 9 60.37 45.87 -66.39
N VAL A 10 61.22 46.84 -66.73
CA VAL A 10 62.44 47.14 -65.97
C VAL A 10 62.13 47.60 -64.55
N VAL A 11 61.14 48.48 -64.36
CA VAL A 11 60.71 48.92 -63.03
C VAL A 11 60.13 47.75 -62.22
N GLY A 12 59.35 46.88 -62.84
CA GLY A 12 58.84 45.65 -62.21
C GLY A 12 59.98 44.72 -61.77
N MET A 13 61.01 44.55 -62.60
CA MET A 13 62.17 43.74 -62.26
C MET A 13 62.98 44.34 -61.11
N ILE A 14 63.13 45.67 -61.06
CA ILE A 14 63.77 46.38 -59.94
C ILE A 14 62.97 46.21 -58.64
N LEU A 15 61.64 46.30 -58.69
CA LEU A 15 60.79 46.09 -57.51
C LEU A 15 60.88 44.65 -56.97
N ILE A 16 60.96 43.65 -57.86
CA ILE A 16 61.13 42.24 -57.45
C ILE A 16 62.50 42.05 -56.76
N LEU A 17 63.57 42.63 -57.30
CA LEU A 17 64.90 42.58 -56.69
C LEU A 17 64.95 43.34 -55.36
N ALA A 18 64.28 44.50 -55.27
CA ALA A 18 64.15 45.25 -54.02
C ALA A 18 63.35 44.48 -52.96
N SER A 19 62.29 43.76 -53.36
CA SER A 19 61.53 42.90 -52.45
C SER A 19 62.40 41.78 -51.89
N PHE A 20 63.28 41.19 -52.70
CA PHE A 20 64.22 40.17 -52.22
C PHE A 20 65.21 40.74 -51.21
N TRP A 21 65.75 41.94 -51.45
CA TRP A 21 66.69 42.58 -50.53
C TRP A 21 66.02 43.03 -49.22
N VAL A 22 64.74 43.44 -49.27
CA VAL A 22 63.94 43.77 -48.08
C VAL A 22 63.59 42.49 -47.29
N THR A 23 63.20 41.41 -47.97
CA THR A 23 62.94 40.11 -47.32
C THR A 23 64.19 39.52 -46.67
N GLU A 24 65.39 39.75 -47.24
CA GLU A 24 66.65 39.27 -46.66
C GLU A 24 67.11 40.10 -45.45
N LYS A 25 66.62 41.34 -45.31
CA LYS A 25 67.00 42.27 -44.22
C LYS A 25 65.93 42.44 -43.13
N LEU A 26 64.74 41.90 -43.31
CA LEU A 26 63.73 41.76 -42.25
C LEU A 26 64.10 40.54 -41.41
N SER A 27 64.70 40.79 -40.23
CA SER A 27 65.14 39.74 -39.32
C SER A 27 63.94 38.89 -38.87
N PRO A 28 64.06 37.54 -38.86
CA PRO A 28 63.01 36.64 -38.35
C PRO A 28 62.65 36.88 -36.87
N GLU A 29 63.41 37.70 -36.16
CA GLU A 29 63.18 38.11 -34.77
C GLU A 29 61.98 39.07 -34.61
N GLU A 30 61.81 40.03 -35.52
CA GLU A 30 60.69 40.98 -35.47
C GLU A 30 59.36 40.29 -35.82
N LEU A 31 59.40 39.32 -36.74
CA LEU A 31 58.24 38.50 -37.10
C LEU A 31 57.77 37.61 -35.95
N ARG A 32 58.71 37.08 -35.15
CA ARG A 32 58.39 36.29 -33.95
C ARG A 32 57.84 37.17 -32.83
N HIS A 33 58.39 38.36 -32.64
CA HIS A 33 57.89 39.29 -31.62
C HIS A 33 56.46 39.78 -31.91
N ILE A 34 56.16 40.07 -33.18
CA ILE A 34 54.79 40.41 -33.63
C ILE A 34 53.83 39.23 -33.44
N SER A 35 54.27 38.01 -33.75
CA SER A 35 53.46 36.80 -33.54
C SER A 35 53.22 36.47 -32.06
N GLU A 36 54.16 36.79 -31.18
CA GLU A 36 54.07 36.51 -29.75
C GLU A 36 53.11 37.49 -29.06
N LEU A 37 53.22 38.79 -29.36
CA LEU A 37 52.32 39.83 -28.86
C LEU A 37 50.88 39.62 -29.37
N SER A 38 50.72 39.22 -30.63
CA SER A 38 49.42 38.85 -31.20
C SER A 38 48.80 37.60 -30.56
N LYS A 39 49.62 36.64 -30.13
CA LYS A 39 49.15 35.41 -29.48
C LYS A 39 48.71 35.66 -28.04
N GLU A 40 49.40 36.55 -27.33
CA GLU A 40 49.04 36.94 -25.96
C GLU A 40 47.78 37.80 -25.91
N GLU A 41 47.67 38.81 -26.79
CA GLU A 41 46.43 39.62 -26.89
C GLU A 41 45.22 38.78 -27.31
N MET A 42 45.39 37.82 -28.23
CA MET A 42 44.32 36.88 -28.60
C MET A 42 43.96 35.92 -27.45
N GLY A 43 44.92 35.53 -26.62
CA GLY A 43 44.68 34.75 -25.40
C GLY A 43 43.82 35.51 -24.40
N VAL A 44 44.14 36.77 -24.13
CA VAL A 44 43.36 37.64 -23.22
C VAL A 44 41.94 37.89 -23.74
N MET A 45 41.78 38.11 -25.05
CA MET A 45 40.44 38.26 -25.66
C MET A 45 39.63 36.96 -25.57
N LEU A 46 40.26 35.81 -25.79
CA LEU A 46 39.62 34.50 -25.68
C LEU A 46 39.23 34.18 -24.23
N GLU A 47 40.09 34.47 -23.26
CA GLU A 47 39.81 34.33 -21.83
C GLU A 47 38.60 35.17 -21.42
N HIS A 48 38.53 36.43 -21.89
CA HIS A 48 37.40 37.31 -21.60
C HIS A 48 36.09 36.83 -22.23
N GLU A 49 36.10 36.36 -23.49
CA GLU A 49 34.92 35.77 -24.11
C GLU A 49 34.51 34.44 -23.44
N LEU A 50 35.48 33.64 -22.98
CA LEU A 50 35.23 32.42 -22.23
C LEU A 50 34.57 32.75 -20.88
N GLU A 51 35.09 33.70 -20.12
CA GLU A 51 34.50 34.09 -18.83
C GLU A 51 33.10 34.67 -19.02
N LYS A 52 32.87 35.44 -20.08
CA LYS A 52 31.53 35.94 -20.45
C LYS A 52 30.58 34.81 -20.85
N SER A 53 31.08 33.80 -21.58
CA SER A 53 30.31 32.61 -21.93
C SER A 53 29.93 31.79 -20.69
N LYS A 54 30.89 31.58 -19.78
CA LYS A 54 30.69 30.94 -18.49
C LYS A 54 29.63 31.66 -17.67
N GLN A 55 29.69 32.99 -17.57
CA GLN A 55 28.67 33.75 -16.86
C GLN A 55 27.28 33.55 -17.48
N ARG A 56 27.16 33.63 -18.82
CA ARG A 56 25.88 33.36 -19.50
C ARG A 56 25.35 31.96 -19.22
N VAL A 57 26.23 30.95 -19.20
CA VAL A 57 25.84 29.57 -18.87
C VAL A 57 25.33 29.48 -17.45
N VAL A 58 26.01 30.11 -16.48
CA VAL A 58 25.55 30.17 -15.08
C VAL A 58 24.17 30.82 -15.00
N ASP A 59 23.97 31.99 -15.64
CA ASP A 59 22.69 32.70 -15.62
C ASP A 59 21.54 31.86 -16.23
N ILE A 60 21.81 31.15 -17.34
CA ILE A 60 20.82 30.27 -17.98
C ILE A 60 20.47 29.09 -17.07
N VAL A 61 21.48 28.49 -16.44
CA VAL A 61 21.28 27.36 -15.52
C VAL A 61 20.47 27.81 -14.31
N GLU A 62 20.80 28.95 -13.72
CA GLU A 62 20.09 29.49 -12.55
C GLU A 62 18.62 29.80 -12.89
N HIS A 63 18.37 30.48 -14.01
CA HIS A 63 17.00 30.72 -14.48
C HIS A 63 16.23 29.41 -14.76
N THR A 64 16.91 28.40 -15.33
CA THR A 64 16.27 27.11 -15.60
C THR A 64 15.94 26.37 -14.30
N ILE A 65 16.79 26.48 -13.29
CA ILE A 65 16.55 25.91 -11.96
C ILE A 65 15.36 26.60 -11.30
N ASP A 66 15.29 27.93 -11.33
CA ASP A 66 14.17 28.68 -10.78
C ASP A 66 12.86 28.36 -11.49
N ASP A 67 12.85 28.34 -12.83
CA ASP A 67 11.69 27.93 -13.61
C ASP A 67 11.25 26.49 -13.30
N SER A 68 12.22 25.57 -13.18
CA SER A 68 11.94 24.17 -12.84
C SER A 68 11.38 24.06 -11.43
N LYS A 69 11.93 24.80 -10.46
CA LYS A 69 11.48 24.83 -9.09
C LYS A 69 10.03 25.32 -9.02
N ASP A 70 9.72 26.43 -9.67
CA ASP A 70 8.37 26.98 -9.76
C ASP A 70 7.37 25.99 -10.37
N ARG A 71 7.75 25.30 -11.45
CA ARG A 71 6.92 24.27 -12.09
C ARG A 71 6.70 23.08 -11.17
N THR A 72 7.76 22.60 -10.53
CA THR A 72 7.69 21.49 -9.58
C THR A 72 6.84 21.85 -8.37
N GLU A 73 7.00 23.05 -7.80
CA GLU A 73 6.22 23.52 -6.66
C GLU A 73 4.73 23.57 -7.00
N ARG A 74 4.34 24.18 -8.13
CA ARG A 74 2.94 24.19 -8.59
C ARG A 74 2.39 22.80 -8.86
N ALA A 75 3.19 21.91 -9.45
CA ALA A 75 2.77 20.53 -9.71
C ALA A 75 2.59 19.74 -8.40
N LEU A 76 3.49 19.91 -7.44
CA LEU A 76 3.42 19.29 -6.12
C LEU A 76 2.26 19.83 -5.30
N GLU A 77 2.00 21.14 -5.31
CA GLU A 77 0.84 21.74 -4.67
C GLU A 77 -0.46 21.14 -5.21
N LYS A 78 -0.58 21.03 -6.55
CA LYS A 78 -1.75 20.42 -7.18
C LYS A 78 -1.92 18.95 -6.77
N GLN A 79 -0.87 18.15 -6.89
CA GLN A 79 -0.92 16.74 -6.51
C GLN A 79 -1.21 16.56 -5.02
N THR A 80 -0.60 17.37 -4.16
CA THR A 80 -0.83 17.33 -2.71
C THR A 80 -2.28 17.66 -2.41
N ASN A 81 -2.85 18.69 -3.03
CA ASN A 81 -4.25 19.04 -2.83
C ASN A 81 -5.21 17.92 -3.29
N GLU A 82 -4.96 17.31 -4.45
CA GLU A 82 -5.72 16.15 -4.92
C GLU A 82 -5.61 14.95 -3.96
N LYS A 83 -4.40 14.67 -3.43
CA LYS A 83 -4.19 13.58 -2.47
C LYS A 83 -4.84 13.86 -1.12
N ILE A 84 -4.81 15.11 -0.63
CA ILE A 84 -5.53 15.49 0.60
C ILE A 84 -7.03 15.30 0.41
N MET A 85 -7.59 15.68 -0.74
CA MET A 85 -8.99 15.43 -1.05
C MET A 85 -9.32 13.93 -1.05
N ALA A 86 -8.52 13.11 -1.73
CA ALA A 86 -8.72 11.65 -1.76
C ALA A 86 -8.58 11.00 -0.38
N ILE A 87 -7.61 11.46 0.43
CA ILE A 87 -7.43 10.98 1.81
C ILE A 87 -8.64 11.37 2.67
N ASN A 88 -9.17 12.58 2.52
CA ASN A 88 -10.37 12.98 3.25
C ASN A 88 -11.58 12.12 2.87
N GLU A 89 -11.81 11.88 1.57
CA GLU A 89 -12.91 11.01 1.11
C GLU A 89 -12.76 9.55 1.60
N TYR A 90 -11.54 9.02 1.57
CA TYR A 90 -11.23 7.71 2.14
C TYR A 90 -11.47 7.69 3.65
N SER A 91 -10.99 8.70 4.37
CA SER A 91 -11.17 8.84 5.82
C SER A 91 -12.64 8.89 6.20
N ASP A 92 -13.45 9.66 5.47
CA ASP A 92 -14.89 9.74 5.71
C ASP A 92 -15.56 8.37 5.51
N THR A 93 -15.17 7.65 4.45
CA THR A 93 -15.67 6.29 4.19
C THR A 93 -15.27 5.30 5.29
N VAL A 94 -14.00 5.34 5.74
CA VAL A 94 -13.52 4.47 6.83
C VAL A 94 -14.22 4.81 8.14
N ILE A 95 -14.41 6.09 8.46
CA ILE A 95 -15.12 6.53 9.66
C ILE A 95 -16.58 6.06 9.61
N GLU A 96 -17.24 6.14 8.44
CA GLU A 96 -18.60 5.63 8.27
C GLU A 96 -18.66 4.11 8.48
N LYS A 97 -17.73 3.34 7.89
CA LYS A 97 -17.62 1.90 8.12
C LYS A 97 -17.38 1.58 9.60
N ILE A 98 -16.49 2.30 10.27
CA ILE A 98 -16.22 2.14 11.71
C ILE A 98 -17.49 2.39 12.53
N ASN A 99 -18.24 3.46 12.22
CA ASN A 99 -19.50 3.74 12.91
C ASN A 99 -20.54 2.63 12.67
N LYS A 100 -20.64 2.13 11.43
CA LYS A 100 -21.53 1.01 11.10
C LYS A 100 -21.14 -0.25 11.89
N THR A 101 -19.87 -0.63 11.88
CA THR A 101 -19.35 -1.77 12.63
C THR A 101 -19.54 -1.59 14.13
N HIS A 102 -19.33 -0.39 14.67
CA HIS A 102 -19.60 -0.10 16.08
C HIS A 102 -21.06 -0.30 16.45
N ASN A 103 -21.99 0.17 15.61
CA ASN A 103 -23.42 -0.04 15.80
C ASN A 103 -23.80 -1.52 15.73
N GLU A 104 -23.22 -2.27 14.80
CA GLU A 104 -23.45 -3.70 14.68
C GLU A 104 -22.92 -4.47 15.91
N ILE A 105 -21.74 -4.11 16.41
CA ILE A 105 -21.19 -4.68 17.65
C ILE A 105 -22.09 -4.38 18.85
N MET A 106 -22.58 -3.15 18.97
CA MET A 106 -23.51 -2.77 20.04
C MET A 106 -24.83 -3.55 19.94
N PHE A 107 -25.34 -3.75 18.73
CA PHE A 107 -26.53 -4.54 18.48
C PHE A 107 -26.31 -6.03 18.83
N LEU A 108 -25.18 -6.61 18.44
CA LEU A 108 -24.83 -7.98 18.81
C LEU A 108 -24.68 -8.12 20.32
N TYR A 109 -24.11 -7.12 21.00
CA TYR A 109 -24.02 -7.10 22.46
C TYR A 109 -25.41 -7.02 23.11
N SER A 110 -26.32 -6.18 22.62
CA SER A 110 -27.69 -6.12 23.14
C SER A 110 -28.44 -7.43 22.90
N MET A 111 -28.36 -8.01 21.70
CA MET A 111 -28.99 -9.30 21.42
C MET A 111 -28.42 -10.44 22.27
N LEU A 112 -27.11 -10.44 22.51
CA LEU A 112 -26.47 -11.44 23.37
C LEU A 112 -26.95 -11.28 24.80
N ASN A 113 -27.04 -10.04 25.30
CA ASN A 113 -27.55 -9.75 26.63
C ASN A 113 -29.03 -10.11 26.78
N ASP A 114 -29.85 -9.85 25.75
CA ASP A 114 -31.26 -10.24 25.70
C ASP A 114 -31.39 -11.77 25.71
N LYS A 115 -30.62 -12.49 24.89
CA LYS A 115 -30.59 -13.96 24.92
C LYS A 115 -30.12 -14.53 26.25
N HIS A 116 -29.13 -13.90 26.88
CA HIS A 116 -28.67 -14.30 28.20
C HIS A 116 -29.79 -14.11 29.23
N THR A 117 -30.53 -13.01 29.14
CA THR A 117 -31.69 -12.74 30.01
C THR A 117 -32.80 -13.76 29.77
N GLU A 118 -33.21 -13.99 28.52
CA GLU A 118 -34.21 -15.01 28.17
C GLU A 118 -33.81 -16.41 28.62
N LEU A 119 -32.55 -16.79 28.45
CA LEU A 119 -32.02 -18.09 28.88
C LEU A 119 -32.04 -18.22 30.41
N THR A 120 -31.73 -17.14 31.11
CA THR A 120 -31.77 -17.08 32.58
C THR A 120 -33.21 -17.20 33.09
N ASP A 121 -34.14 -16.46 32.49
CA ASP A 121 -35.57 -16.51 32.83
C ASP A 121 -36.18 -17.88 32.53
N PHE A 122 -35.85 -18.48 31.39
CA PHE A 122 -36.27 -19.84 31.03
C PHE A 122 -35.72 -20.88 32.03
N THR A 123 -34.45 -20.78 32.40
CA THR A 123 -33.83 -21.67 33.40
C THR A 123 -34.47 -21.52 34.77
N SER A 124 -34.78 -20.28 35.17
CA SER A 124 -35.51 -19.99 36.40
C SER A 124 -36.91 -20.61 36.39
N GLY A 125 -37.67 -20.42 35.29
CA GLY A 125 -38.99 -21.01 35.11
C GLY A 125 -38.98 -22.55 35.10
N LEU A 126 -37.98 -23.16 34.45
CA LEU A 126 -37.81 -24.63 34.47
C LEU A 126 -37.53 -25.15 35.88
N THR A 127 -36.72 -24.41 36.66
CA THR A 127 -36.42 -24.76 38.06
C THR A 127 -37.67 -24.67 38.93
N GLN A 128 -38.47 -23.61 38.75
CA GLN A 128 -39.76 -23.45 39.45
C GLN A 128 -40.73 -24.57 39.09
N GLN A 129 -40.91 -24.88 37.80
CA GLN A 129 -41.79 -25.98 37.37
C GLN A 129 -41.32 -27.34 37.90
N LEU A 130 -40.01 -27.60 37.92
CA LEU A 130 -39.48 -28.84 38.49
C LEU A 130 -39.76 -28.93 40.00
N GLN A 131 -39.68 -27.80 40.71
CA GLN A 131 -39.99 -27.73 42.13
C GLN A 131 -41.49 -27.90 42.39
N ASP A 132 -42.35 -27.30 41.57
CA ASP A 132 -43.82 -27.44 41.65
C ASP A 132 -44.28 -28.87 41.32
N LEU A 133 -43.66 -29.52 40.33
CA LEU A 133 -43.93 -30.93 40.04
C LEU A 133 -43.53 -31.82 41.21
N LYS A 134 -42.37 -31.54 41.83
CA LYS A 134 -41.91 -32.30 43.00
C LYS A 134 -42.82 -32.10 44.20
N SER A 135 -43.26 -30.87 44.47
CA SER A 135 -44.22 -30.59 45.56
C SER A 135 -45.58 -31.21 45.28
N GLN A 136 -46.07 -31.16 44.03
CA GLN A 136 -47.31 -31.83 43.63
C GLN A 136 -47.21 -33.36 43.75
N GLU A 137 -46.06 -33.94 43.40
CA GLU A 137 -45.78 -35.36 43.63
C GLU A 137 -45.82 -35.70 45.12
N GLU A 138 -45.17 -34.88 45.96
CA GLU A 138 -45.19 -35.02 47.43
C GLU A 138 -46.60 -34.86 48.01
N GLU A 139 -47.41 -33.92 47.52
CA GLU A 139 -48.80 -33.73 47.95
C GLU A 139 -49.70 -34.89 47.51
N MET A 140 -49.55 -35.36 46.27
CA MET A 140 -50.29 -36.53 45.77
C MET A 140 -49.92 -37.78 46.54
N THR A 141 -48.62 -38.06 46.74
CA THR A 141 -48.19 -39.21 47.55
C THR A 141 -48.70 -39.11 48.98
N ASN A 142 -48.62 -37.94 49.63
CA ASN A 142 -49.20 -37.75 50.96
C ASN A 142 -50.73 -37.91 50.97
N TYR A 143 -51.43 -37.43 49.95
CA TYR A 143 -52.88 -37.62 49.81
C TYR A 143 -53.25 -39.10 49.68
N TYR A 144 -52.59 -39.87 48.82
CA TYR A 144 -52.80 -41.32 48.73
C TYR A 144 -52.46 -42.04 50.03
N LEU A 145 -51.38 -41.64 50.70
CA LEU A 145 -50.98 -42.20 52.00
C LEU A 145 -52.03 -41.88 53.08
N SER A 146 -52.64 -40.70 53.04
CA SER A 146 -53.75 -40.31 53.92
C SER A 146 -55.05 -41.07 53.62
N GLN A 147 -55.37 -41.32 52.35
CA GLN A 147 -56.52 -42.13 51.93
C GLN A 147 -56.38 -43.58 52.44
N ILE A 148 -55.19 -44.15 52.32
CA ILE A 148 -54.86 -45.47 52.88
C ILE A 148 -55.02 -45.47 54.41
N LYS A 149 -54.69 -44.35 55.09
CA LYS A 149 -54.79 -44.21 56.54
C LYS A 149 -56.23 -43.96 57.05
N THR A 150 -57.13 -43.45 56.21
CA THR A 150 -58.51 -43.07 56.60
C THR A 150 -59.48 -44.26 56.57
N GLN A 151 -59.14 -45.36 55.88
CA GLN A 151 -59.93 -46.59 55.87
C GLN A 151 -59.65 -47.57 57.03
N ILE A 152 -58.97 -47.14 58.11
CA ILE A 152 -58.64 -48.03 59.23
C ILE A 152 -58.78 -47.32 60.59
N PRO A 153 -59.78 -47.68 61.44
CA PRO A 153 -59.73 -47.48 62.90
C PRO A 153 -59.45 -48.82 63.63
N PRO A 154 -59.07 -48.84 64.94
CA PRO A 154 -57.75 -48.57 65.51
C PRO A 154 -57.07 -49.80 66.20
N ALA A 155 -55.72 -49.82 66.16
CA ALA A 155 -54.73 -50.32 67.16
C ALA A 155 -54.66 -51.83 67.57
N PRO A 156 -53.49 -52.39 68.01
CA PRO A 156 -52.35 -51.72 68.65
C PRO A 156 -50.92 -52.05 68.14
N LYS A 157 -49.98 -51.18 68.56
CA LYS A 157 -48.49 -51.27 68.54
C LYS A 157 -47.99 -52.25 69.65
N PRO A 158 -46.68 -52.56 69.89
CA PRO A 158 -45.45 -51.94 69.35
C PRO A 158 -44.24 -52.88 69.06
N ALA A 159 -43.33 -52.44 68.18
CA ALA A 159 -41.87 -52.64 68.18
C ALA A 159 -41.36 -52.21 66.79
N GLU A 160 -40.32 -51.41 66.56
CA GLU A 160 -39.36 -50.71 67.41
C GLU A 160 -38.67 -49.68 66.49
N GLN A 161 -38.04 -48.67 67.09
CA GLN A 161 -37.48 -47.44 66.50
C GLN A 161 -36.28 -47.70 65.54
N LEU A 162 -36.20 -47.03 64.37
CA LEU A 162 -35.30 -45.91 63.98
C LEU A 162 -33.77 -46.23 64.00
N PRO A 163 -32.91 -45.64 63.13
CA PRO A 163 -33.00 -44.28 62.57
C PRO A 163 -32.80 -44.16 61.04
N VAL A 164 -33.51 -43.23 60.38
CA VAL A 164 -33.08 -41.87 59.97
C VAL A 164 -31.71 -41.81 59.27
N THR A 165 -31.71 -41.51 57.96
CA THR A 165 -30.98 -40.37 57.35
C THR A 165 -31.14 -40.37 55.82
N THR A 166 -32.02 -39.51 55.30
CA THR A 166 -31.71 -38.68 54.13
C THR A 166 -30.86 -37.48 54.58
N PRO A 167 -30.31 -36.63 53.71
CA PRO A 167 -30.00 -36.77 52.27
C PRO A 167 -28.59 -36.22 51.93
N ALA A 168 -28.03 -36.50 50.75
CA ALA A 168 -27.11 -35.58 50.06
C ALA A 168 -26.77 -36.07 48.64
N VAL A 169 -27.58 -35.66 47.68
CA VAL A 169 -27.15 -35.57 46.28
C VAL A 169 -26.40 -34.25 46.15
N LYS A 170 -25.08 -34.32 45.90
CA LYS A 170 -24.30 -33.23 45.32
C LYS A 170 -23.93 -33.63 43.89
N PRO A 171 -24.53 -33.06 42.84
CA PRO A 171 -23.79 -32.76 41.64
C PRO A 171 -23.10 -31.42 41.92
N SER A 172 -21.79 -31.47 42.07
CA SER A 172 -20.94 -30.30 42.03
C SER A 172 -21.18 -29.58 40.70
N PHE A 173 -21.97 -28.50 40.72
CA PHE A 173 -21.89 -27.46 39.69
C PHE A 173 -20.53 -26.79 39.90
N GLN A 174 -19.56 -27.20 39.09
CA GLN A 174 -18.26 -26.55 39.04
C GLN A 174 -18.49 -25.19 38.38
N GLU A 175 -18.39 -24.13 39.19
CA GLU A 175 -18.16 -22.77 38.72
C GLU A 175 -17.05 -22.82 37.66
N ILE A 176 -17.41 -22.61 36.39
CA ILE A 176 -16.44 -22.06 35.45
C ILE A 176 -16.40 -20.58 35.80
N ARG A 177 -15.48 -20.27 36.72
CA ARG A 177 -14.98 -18.92 36.89
C ARG A 177 -14.40 -18.47 35.55
N SER A 178 -14.88 -17.31 35.14
CA SER A 178 -14.21 -16.40 34.24
C SER A 178 -12.81 -16.11 34.76
N ASP A 179 -11.83 -16.90 34.31
CA ASP A 179 -10.44 -16.48 34.28
C ASP A 179 -10.12 -16.06 32.86
N ALA A 180 -10.24 -14.74 32.67
CA ALA A 180 -9.50 -14.02 31.67
C ALA A 180 -8.00 -14.27 31.92
N ALA A 181 -7.36 -15.09 31.07
CA ALA A 181 -5.96 -14.97 30.65
C ALA A 181 -5.47 -16.26 29.95
N VAL A 182 -5.63 -16.32 28.62
CA VAL A 182 -4.65 -16.93 27.71
C VAL A 182 -4.77 -16.11 26.42
N LEU A 183 -3.98 -15.05 26.20
CA LEU A 183 -2.66 -15.13 25.56
C LEU A 183 -2.62 -16.18 24.44
N GLU A 184 -3.40 -15.94 23.39
CA GLU A 184 -3.17 -16.56 22.08
C GLU A 184 -1.83 -16.07 21.54
N THR A 185 -0.84 -16.97 21.57
CA THR A 185 0.25 -16.95 20.59
C THR A 185 -0.05 -18.06 19.59
N ALA A 186 -0.76 -17.70 18.52
CA ALA A 186 -0.68 -18.41 17.25
C ALA A 186 -0.35 -17.35 16.21
N ALA A 187 0.95 -17.22 15.97
CA ALA A 187 1.49 -16.50 14.85
C ALA A 187 1.05 -17.19 13.55
N GLN A 188 0.14 -16.56 12.83
CA GLN A 188 0.13 -16.57 11.37
C GLN A 188 -0.06 -15.12 10.92
N ALA A 189 1.04 -14.56 10.44
CA ALA A 189 1.09 -13.30 9.75
C ALA A 189 0.53 -13.51 8.34
N GLU A 190 -0.71 -13.08 8.13
CA GLU A 190 -1.17 -12.66 6.81
C GLU A 190 -1.18 -11.13 6.79
N GLN A 191 -0.55 -10.60 5.75
CA GLN A 191 -0.46 -9.19 5.41
C GLN A 191 -1.78 -8.70 4.79
N PRO A 192 -1.99 -7.37 4.74
CA PRO A 192 -3.30 -6.74 4.69
C PRO A 192 -3.88 -6.69 3.28
N GLU A 193 -5.17 -7.01 3.17
CA GLU A 193 -6.01 -6.53 2.08
C GLU A 193 -7.01 -5.53 2.66
N GLU A 194 -6.86 -4.26 2.29
CA GLU A 194 -7.98 -3.33 2.29
C GLU A 194 -8.10 -2.67 0.91
N THR A 195 -9.22 -2.99 0.28
CA THR A 195 -10.04 -2.12 -0.58
C THR A 195 -9.51 -1.69 -1.95
N GLU A 196 -10.04 -2.37 -2.96
CA GLU A 196 -10.62 -1.73 -4.13
C GLU A 196 -11.64 -0.66 -3.71
N ASP A 197 -11.61 0.55 -4.29
CA ASP A 197 -12.58 0.95 -5.32
C ASP A 197 -12.23 2.33 -5.93
N ARG A 198 -12.63 2.50 -7.20
CA ARG A 198 -12.69 3.71 -8.04
C ARG A 198 -11.62 3.86 -9.14
N THR A 199 -11.60 2.88 -10.03
CA THR A 199 -11.63 3.10 -11.50
C THR A 199 -12.28 1.90 -12.23
N ALA A 200 -13.43 1.42 -11.73
CA ALA A 200 -14.02 0.14 -12.14
C ALA A 200 -14.69 0.10 -13.54
N ALA A 201 -14.50 1.11 -14.41
CA ALA A 201 -15.07 1.09 -15.76
C ALA A 201 -14.03 1.03 -16.90
N GLU A 202 -12.75 1.33 -16.64
CA GLU A 202 -11.72 1.37 -17.69
C GLU A 202 -10.60 0.32 -17.48
N THR A 203 -10.31 -0.11 -16.24
CA THR A 203 -9.23 -1.08 -15.96
C THR A 203 -9.61 -2.54 -16.24
N ASN A 204 -10.89 -2.91 -16.09
CA ASN A 204 -11.34 -4.28 -16.34
C ASN A 204 -11.16 -4.70 -17.82
N ALA A 205 -11.25 -3.76 -18.76
CA ALA A 205 -11.01 -4.05 -20.17
C ALA A 205 -9.52 -4.27 -20.48
N GLU A 206 -8.61 -3.55 -19.80
CA GLU A 206 -7.18 -3.71 -19.97
C GLU A 206 -6.66 -4.99 -19.30
N GLU A 207 -7.11 -5.35 -18.11
CA GLU A 207 -6.69 -6.59 -17.44
C GLU A 207 -7.14 -7.86 -18.19
N VAL A 208 -8.37 -7.86 -18.72
CA VAL A 208 -8.85 -8.95 -19.57
C VAL A 208 -8.02 -9.06 -20.85
N ASN A 209 -7.67 -7.92 -21.46
CA ASN A 209 -6.83 -7.88 -22.67
C ASN A 209 -5.39 -8.35 -22.38
N VAL A 210 -4.81 -7.95 -21.25
CA VAL A 210 -3.48 -8.38 -20.81
C VAL A 210 -3.47 -9.90 -20.57
N LYS A 211 -4.48 -10.43 -19.90
CA LYS A 211 -4.63 -11.89 -19.70
C LYS A 211 -4.71 -12.64 -21.03
N ASP A 212 -5.56 -12.19 -21.94
CA ASP A 212 -5.75 -12.85 -23.25
C ASP A 212 -4.49 -12.80 -24.12
N GLU A 213 -3.74 -11.68 -24.08
CA GLU A 213 -2.49 -11.54 -24.82
C GLU A 213 -1.35 -12.39 -24.22
N ILE A 214 -1.29 -12.55 -22.89
CA ILE A 214 -0.36 -13.48 -22.23
C ILE A 214 -0.63 -14.92 -22.69
N LEU A 215 -1.91 -15.32 -22.73
CA LEU A 215 -2.31 -16.66 -23.16
C LEU A 215 -1.96 -16.90 -24.63
N ARG A 216 -2.23 -15.95 -25.53
CA ARG A 216 -1.89 -16.09 -26.95
C ARG A 216 -0.38 -16.25 -27.16
N LEU A 217 0.43 -15.43 -26.50
CA LEU A 217 1.89 -15.52 -26.62
C LEU A 217 2.45 -16.82 -26.04
N TYR A 218 1.77 -17.39 -25.04
CA TYR A 218 2.10 -18.68 -24.48
C TYR A 218 1.71 -19.85 -25.41
N GLU A 219 0.54 -19.78 -26.05
CA GLU A 219 0.12 -20.74 -27.08
C GLU A 219 1.03 -20.69 -28.33
N GLU A 220 1.57 -19.52 -28.66
CA GLU A 220 2.65 -19.34 -29.65
C GLU A 220 3.98 -20.01 -29.23
N GLY A 221 4.06 -20.57 -28.03
CA GLY A 221 5.22 -21.30 -27.50
C GLY A 221 6.31 -20.40 -26.90
N ARG A 222 6.01 -19.13 -26.59
CA ARG A 222 6.99 -18.24 -25.95
C ARG A 222 7.12 -18.54 -24.47
N ASP A 223 8.34 -18.41 -23.97
CA ASP A 223 8.63 -18.58 -22.54
C ASP A 223 8.08 -17.40 -21.71
N SER A 224 7.70 -17.70 -20.47
CA SER A 224 7.18 -16.78 -19.45
C SER A 224 8.04 -15.51 -19.28
N VAL A 225 9.36 -15.63 -19.33
CA VAL A 225 10.29 -14.49 -19.22
C VAL A 225 10.25 -13.60 -20.46
N ALA A 226 10.09 -14.19 -21.65
CA ALA A 226 9.98 -13.44 -22.90
C ALA A 226 8.65 -12.70 -23.02
N ILE A 227 7.57 -13.29 -22.50
CA ILE A 227 6.23 -12.68 -22.43
C ILE A 227 6.26 -11.48 -21.48
N ALA A 228 6.81 -11.65 -20.28
CA ALA A 228 6.99 -10.59 -19.29
C ALA A 228 7.76 -9.40 -19.86
N LYS A 229 8.88 -9.65 -20.56
CA LYS A 229 9.67 -8.59 -21.19
C LYS A 229 8.95 -7.88 -22.34
N LYS A 230 8.11 -8.59 -23.10
CA LYS A 230 7.39 -8.03 -24.25
C LYS A 230 6.20 -7.16 -23.81
N LEU A 231 5.53 -7.56 -22.72
CA LEU A 231 4.36 -6.87 -22.19
C LEU A 231 4.68 -5.89 -21.05
N GLY A 232 5.94 -5.82 -20.61
CA GLY A 232 6.35 -4.95 -19.49
C GLY A 232 5.86 -5.42 -18.12
N LEU A 233 5.46 -6.69 -18.01
CA LEU A 233 4.87 -7.31 -16.82
C LEU A 233 5.94 -8.01 -15.96
N GLY A 234 5.63 -8.24 -14.70
CA GLY A 234 6.48 -9.05 -13.83
C GLY A 234 6.49 -10.52 -14.25
N VAL A 235 7.66 -11.18 -14.21
CA VAL A 235 7.76 -12.63 -14.53
C VAL A 235 6.88 -13.49 -13.61
N GLY A 236 6.72 -13.07 -12.35
CA GLY A 236 5.84 -13.73 -11.38
C GLY A 236 4.35 -13.61 -11.73
N GLU A 237 3.93 -12.45 -12.24
CA GLU A 237 2.55 -12.17 -12.63
C GLU A 237 2.13 -13.00 -13.86
N VAL A 238 2.99 -13.03 -14.88
CA VAL A 238 2.80 -13.88 -16.07
C VAL A 238 2.70 -15.35 -15.68
N ARG A 239 3.54 -15.82 -14.74
CA ARG A 239 3.54 -17.21 -14.28
C ARG A 239 2.30 -17.55 -13.45
N LEU A 240 1.80 -16.61 -12.66
CA LEU A 240 0.56 -16.77 -11.89
C LEU A 240 -0.65 -16.92 -12.83
N ILE A 241 -0.77 -16.06 -13.84
CA ILE A 241 -1.86 -16.10 -14.82
C ILE A 241 -1.82 -17.41 -15.63
N LEU A 242 -0.64 -17.86 -16.04
CA LEU A 242 -0.46 -19.14 -16.73
C LEU A 242 -0.77 -20.34 -15.82
N GLY A 243 -0.44 -20.27 -14.53
CA GLY A 243 -0.78 -21.30 -13.54
C GLY A 243 -2.29 -21.43 -13.34
N LEU A 244 -2.97 -20.29 -13.16
CA LEU A 244 -4.43 -20.24 -13.03
C LEU A 244 -5.16 -20.74 -14.29
N TYR A 245 -4.57 -20.53 -15.48
CA TYR A 245 -5.13 -21.06 -16.73
C TYR A 245 -4.93 -22.56 -16.90
N LYS A 246 -3.76 -23.10 -16.50
CA LYS A 246 -3.47 -24.53 -16.61
C LYS A 246 -4.14 -25.38 -15.54
N GLY A 247 -4.61 -24.78 -14.45
CA GLY A 247 -5.38 -25.47 -13.42
C GLY A 247 -4.58 -26.49 -12.63
N ASP A 248 -3.33 -26.18 -12.31
CA ASP A 248 -2.49 -26.92 -11.34
C ASP A 248 -2.37 -26.14 -10.02
#